data_AF-A0A1R1YIY0-F1
#
_entry.id   AF-A0A1R1YIY0-F1
#
_cell.length_a   1.000
_cell.length_b   1.000
_cell.length_c   1.000
_cell.angle_alpha   90.00
_cell.angle_beta   90.00
_cell.angle_gamma   90.00
#
_symmetry.space_group_name_H-M   'P 1'
#
loop_
_entity.id
_entity.type
_entity.pdbx_description
1 polymer ?
#
loop_
_entity_poly.entity_id
_entity_poly.type
_entity_poly.pdbx_seq_one_letter_code
_entity_poly.pdbx_strand_id
1 'polypeptide(L)'
;MALLHKLRSVGIGGKLLNMIKDMYDAPKIAVIVGNKVSIPTEYLCGVRQGCPASPILLDFYINDIFKGVRGVRVPGLTSRTPGLLFADDAVLLAESSAELQNALNAITVWSDTWENGCECLQVRDYDFKRGVDH
;
A
#
# COMPACT_ATOMS: atom_id res chain seq x y z
N MET A 1 8.16 -11.58 6.92
CA MET A 1 7.95 -10.49 5.95
C MET A 1 6.55 -10.56 5.39
N ALA A 2 5.75 -9.51 5.60
CA ALA A 2 4.36 -9.41 5.16
C ALA A 2 4.20 -9.54 3.63
N LEU A 3 5.10 -8.92 2.85
CA LEU A 3 5.14 -9.05 1.38
C LEU A 3 5.17 -10.52 0.91
N LEU A 4 6.04 -11.35 1.49
CA LEU A 4 6.15 -12.76 1.10
C LEU A 4 4.87 -13.55 1.41
N HIS A 5 4.16 -13.18 2.48
CA HIS A 5 2.87 -13.79 2.79
C HIS A 5 1.80 -13.40 1.76
N LYS A 6 1.74 -12.13 1.38
CA LYS A 6 0.79 -11.63 0.37
C LYS A 6 1.05 -12.23 -1.02
N LEU A 7 2.32 -12.36 -1.41
CA LEU A 7 2.68 -13.04 -2.66
C LEU A 7 2.22 -14.50 -2.66
N ARG A 8 2.41 -15.24 -1.54
CA ARG A 8 1.90 -16.61 -1.42
C ARG A 8 0.37 -16.67 -1.54
N SER A 9 -0.36 -15.73 -0.93
CA SER A 9 -1.83 -15.75 -0.95
C SER A 9 -2.42 -15.50 -2.34
N VAL A 10 -1.67 -14.84 -3.25
CA VAL A 10 -2.06 -14.68 -4.66
C VAL A 10 -1.50 -15.79 -5.57
N GLY A 11 -0.89 -16.83 -5.00
CA GLY A 11 -0.39 -17.99 -5.73
C GLY A 11 1.06 -17.89 -6.20
N ILE A 12 1.80 -16.84 -5.82
CA ILE A 12 3.23 -16.69 -6.16
C ILE A 12 4.06 -17.48 -5.14
N GLY A 13 4.68 -18.56 -5.61
CA GLY A 13 5.46 -19.48 -4.80
C GLY A 13 6.74 -19.98 -5.46
N GLY A 14 7.33 -21.02 -4.90
CA GLY A 14 8.47 -21.74 -5.48
C GLY A 14 9.72 -20.86 -5.66
N LYS A 15 10.41 -21.05 -6.79
CA LYS A 15 11.70 -20.40 -7.09
C LYS A 15 11.59 -18.87 -7.15
N LEU A 16 10.50 -18.34 -7.72
CA LEU A 16 10.30 -16.89 -7.81
C LEU A 16 10.17 -16.25 -6.43
N LEU A 17 9.38 -16.86 -5.55
CA LEU A 17 9.22 -16.37 -4.18
C LEU A 17 10.53 -16.44 -3.38
N ASN A 18 11.31 -17.51 -3.57
CA ASN A 18 12.63 -17.62 -2.93
C ASN A 18 13.59 -16.53 -3.44
N MET A 19 13.61 -16.27 -4.75
CA MET A 19 14.41 -15.18 -5.32
C MET A 19 14.02 -13.81 -4.75
N ILE A 20 12.72 -13.53 -4.61
CA ILE A 20 12.24 -12.29 -3.98
C ILE A 20 12.63 -12.26 -2.49
N LYS A 21 12.53 -13.38 -1.77
CA LYS A 21 12.97 -13.47 -0.38
C LYS A 21 14.45 -13.12 -0.26
N ASP A 22 15.30 -13.69 -1.11
CA ASP A 22 16.75 -13.45 -1.10
C ASP A 22 17.08 -11.99 -1.48
N MET A 23 16.28 -11.37 -2.34
CA MET A 23 16.37 -9.92 -2.60
C MET A 23 15.99 -9.06 -1.40
N TYR A 24 15.21 -9.54 -0.43
CA TYR A 24 14.83 -8.75 0.74
C TYR A 24 15.49 -9.24 2.03
N ASP A 25 16.45 -10.15 1.92
CA ASP A 25 17.24 -10.64 3.05
C ASP A 25 18.34 -9.62 3.40
N ALA A 26 18.38 -9.19 4.67
CA ALA A 26 19.33 -8.23 5.23
C ALA A 26 19.73 -7.07 4.27
N PRO A 27 18.76 -6.29 3.75
CA PRO A 27 19.04 -5.35 2.69
C PRO A 27 19.79 -4.13 3.27
N LYS A 28 20.83 -3.68 2.56
CA LYS A 28 21.70 -2.57 2.97
C LYS A 28 21.47 -1.34 2.10
N ILE A 29 21.51 -0.18 2.73
CA ILE A 29 21.44 1.13 2.07
C ILE A 29 22.66 1.97 2.46
N ALA A 30 23.17 2.72 1.50
CA ALA A 30 24.17 3.76 1.71
C ALA A 30 23.74 5.02 0.96
N VAL A 31 24.05 6.19 1.51
CA VAL A 31 23.67 7.48 0.95
C VAL A 31 24.92 8.19 0.46
N ILE A 32 24.84 8.78 -0.74
CA ILE A 32 25.91 9.60 -1.32
C ILE A 32 25.54 11.07 -1.16
N VAL A 33 26.41 11.86 -0.53
CA VAL A 33 26.26 13.31 -0.38
C VAL A 33 27.53 14.00 -0.89
N GLY A 34 27.44 14.62 -2.06
CA GLY A 34 28.62 15.13 -2.79
C GLY A 34 29.58 13.98 -3.14
N ASN A 35 30.83 14.07 -2.69
CA ASN A 35 31.86 13.05 -2.91
C ASN A 35 32.01 12.06 -1.75
N LYS A 36 31.08 12.02 -0.78
CA LYS A 36 31.14 11.13 0.39
C LYS A 36 30.01 10.10 0.33
N VAL A 37 30.35 8.86 0.68
CA VAL A 37 29.41 7.74 0.81
C VAL A 37 29.28 7.37 2.28
N SER A 38 28.05 7.20 2.77
CA SER A 38 27.82 6.73 4.14
C SER A 38 28.27 5.28 4.32
N ILE A 39 28.44 4.86 5.57
CA ILE A 39 28.59 3.44 5.89
C ILE A 39 27.29 2.73 5.46
N PRO A 40 27.36 1.58 4.76
CA PRO A 40 26.17 0.79 4.46
C PRO A 40 25.50 0.30 5.74
N THR A 41 24.23 0.61 5.91
CA THR A 41 23.42 0.23 7.06
C THR A 41 22.27 -0.64 6.60
N GLU A 42 21.90 -1.64 7.39
CA GLU A 42 20.72 -2.46 7.11
C GLU A 42 19.45 -1.66 7.34
N TYR A 43 18.49 -1.76 6.43
CA TYR A 43 17.17 -1.16 6.61
C TYR A 43 16.11 -2.23 6.89
N LEU A 44 15.23 -1.96 7.85
CA LEU A 44 14.29 -2.94 8.38
C LEU A 44 12.99 -3.02 7.56
N CYS A 45 12.63 -1.96 6.85
CA CYS A 45 11.43 -1.91 6.03
C CYS A 45 11.53 -0.95 4.84
N GLY A 46 10.60 -1.13 3.92
CA GLY A 46 10.54 -0.39 2.66
C GLY A 46 10.98 -1.22 1.46
N VAL A 47 10.79 -0.65 0.29
CA VAL A 47 11.18 -1.24 -1.00
C VAL A 47 12.56 -0.73 -1.43
N ARG A 48 13.24 -1.49 -2.28
CA ARG A 48 14.53 -1.07 -2.86
C ARG A 48 14.29 0.09 -3.83
N GLN A 49 14.72 1.30 -3.49
CA GLN A 49 14.63 2.43 -4.42
C GLN A 49 15.48 2.17 -5.66
N GLY A 50 14.94 2.52 -6.84
CA GLY A 50 15.60 2.28 -8.13
C GLY A 50 15.56 0.83 -8.63
N CYS A 51 14.99 -0.11 -7.87
CA CYS A 51 14.80 -1.48 -8.35
C CYS A 51 13.55 -1.57 -9.24
N PRO A 52 13.64 -2.08 -10.49
CA PRO A 52 12.50 -2.20 -11.39
C PRO A 52 11.37 -3.08 -10.87
N ALA A 53 11.65 -4.01 -9.95
CA ALA A 53 10.66 -4.90 -9.35
C ALA A 53 9.91 -4.27 -8.17
N SER A 54 10.44 -3.21 -7.56
CA SER A 54 9.84 -2.60 -6.37
C SER A 54 8.40 -2.09 -6.59
N PRO A 55 8.07 -1.42 -7.71
CA PRO A 55 6.70 -0.94 -7.95
C PRO A 55 5.67 -2.07 -7.96
N ILE A 56 5.92 -3.14 -8.73
CA ILE A 56 4.98 -4.26 -8.82
C ILE A 56 4.86 -5.03 -7.50
N LEU A 57 5.94 -5.11 -6.70
CA LEU A 57 5.90 -5.71 -5.37
C LEU A 57 5.08 -4.86 -4.38
N LEU A 58 5.13 -3.54 -4.50
CA LEU A 58 4.25 -2.65 -3.73
C LEU A 58 2.79 -2.85 -4.12
N ASP A 59 2.48 -2.93 -5.42
CA ASP A 59 1.12 -3.19 -5.90
C ASP A 59 0.55 -4.48 -5.29
N PHE A 60 1.31 -5.58 -5.31
CA PHE A 60 0.90 -6.83 -4.66
C PHE A 60 0.71 -6.69 -3.15
N TYR A 61 1.50 -5.83 -2.50
CA TYR A 61 1.40 -5.60 -1.07
C TYR A 61 0.13 -4.84 -0.70
N ILE A 62 -0.25 -3.81 -1.46
CA ILE A 62 -1.41 -2.94 -1.16
C ILE A 62 -2.70 -3.42 -1.81
N ASN A 63 -2.67 -4.42 -2.69
CA ASN A 63 -3.83 -4.85 -3.49
C ASN A 63 -5.10 -5.16 -2.68
N ASP A 64 -4.96 -5.56 -1.40
CA ASP A 64 -6.07 -5.87 -0.50
C ASP A 64 -6.34 -4.81 0.57
N ILE A 65 -5.76 -3.60 0.45
CA ILE A 65 -5.90 -2.50 1.42
C ILE A 65 -7.35 -2.07 1.63
N PHE A 66 -8.19 -2.18 0.60
CA PHE A 66 -9.62 -1.85 0.67
C PHE A 66 -10.51 -3.00 1.11
N LYS A 67 -9.93 -4.12 1.56
CA LYS A 67 -10.72 -5.26 2.03
C LYS A 67 -11.55 -4.87 3.25
N GLY A 68 -12.88 -5.04 3.15
CA GLY A 68 -13.82 -4.65 4.20
C GLY A 68 -14.39 -3.24 4.06
N VAL A 69 -13.96 -2.46 3.06
CA VAL A 69 -14.51 -1.14 2.77
C VAL A 69 -15.75 -1.27 1.87
N ARG A 70 -16.86 -0.63 2.26
CA ARG A 70 -18.14 -0.68 1.53
C ARG A 70 -18.11 0.07 0.18
N GLY A 71 -17.42 1.21 0.12
CA GLY A 71 -17.32 2.04 -1.08
C GLY A 71 -18.58 2.77 -1.49
N VAL A 72 -18.58 3.31 -2.71
CA VAL A 72 -19.69 4.07 -3.34
C VAL A 72 -20.27 3.34 -4.55
N ARG A 73 -21.50 3.70 -4.96
CA ARG A 73 -22.05 3.28 -6.26
C ARG A 73 -21.59 4.24 -7.36
N VAL A 74 -20.97 3.69 -8.40
CA VAL A 74 -20.55 4.44 -9.59
C VAL A 74 -21.45 4.04 -10.75
N PRO A 75 -22.11 5.01 -11.44
CA PRO A 75 -22.89 4.71 -12.63
C PRO A 75 -22.06 3.95 -13.67
N GLY A 76 -22.61 2.85 -14.20
CA GLY A 76 -21.92 1.98 -15.17
C GLY A 76 -21.09 0.85 -14.58
N LEU A 77 -20.85 0.83 -13.26
CA LEU A 77 -20.25 -0.30 -12.55
C LEU A 77 -21.32 -1.09 -11.79
N THR A 78 -21.22 -2.42 -11.83
CA THR A 78 -22.13 -3.33 -11.13
C THR A 78 -21.79 -3.46 -9.65
N SER A 79 -20.50 -3.41 -9.31
CA SER A 79 -19.99 -3.46 -7.93
C SER A 79 -19.80 -2.07 -7.33
N ARG A 80 -19.83 -1.99 -6.00
CA ARG A 80 -19.41 -0.77 -5.29
C ARG A 80 -17.90 -0.60 -5.39
N THR A 81 -17.45 0.65 -5.49
CA THR A 81 -16.04 1.01 -5.59
C THR A 81 -15.56 1.55 -4.24
N PRO A 82 -14.70 0.82 -3.50
CA PRO A 82 -14.21 1.26 -2.20
C PRO A 82 -13.26 2.46 -2.27
N GLY A 83 -12.55 2.58 -3.38
CA GLY A 83 -11.52 3.59 -3.55
C GLY A 83 -10.78 3.41 -4.87
N LEU A 84 -9.75 4.22 -5.05
CA LEU A 84 -8.81 4.16 -6.17
C LEU A 84 -7.40 3.97 -5.60
N LEU A 85 -6.58 3.19 -6.30
CA LEU A 85 -5.16 3.02 -6.01
C LEU A 85 -4.36 3.41 -7.24
N PHE A 86 -3.34 4.21 -7.04
CA PHE A 86 -2.37 4.54 -8.07
C PHE A 86 -0.98 4.65 -7.44
N ALA A 87 -0.13 3.66 -7.70
CA ALA A 87 1.18 3.54 -7.04
C ALA A 87 1.03 3.63 -5.50
N ASP A 88 1.69 4.60 -4.87
CA ASP A 88 1.62 4.87 -3.42
C ASP A 88 0.41 5.72 -2.99
N ASP A 89 -0.36 6.27 -3.93
CA ASP A 89 -1.55 7.06 -3.64
C ASP A 89 -2.81 6.18 -3.54
N ALA A 90 -3.56 6.37 -2.45
CA ALA A 90 -4.85 5.73 -2.23
C ALA A 90 -5.94 6.79 -1.96
N VAL A 91 -7.08 6.64 -2.62
CA VAL A 91 -8.27 7.48 -2.40
C VAL A 91 -9.41 6.61 -1.91
N LEU A 92 -10.00 6.96 -0.77
CA LEU A 92 -11.20 6.32 -0.24
C LEU A 92 -12.46 7.02 -0.70
N LEU A 93 -13.50 6.23 -1.00
CA LEU A 93 -14.80 6.73 -1.40
C LEU A 93 -15.87 6.26 -0.41
N ALA A 94 -16.67 7.19 0.09
CA ALA A 94 -17.80 6.92 0.99
C ALA A 94 -18.99 7.83 0.67
N GLU A 95 -20.22 7.37 0.96
CA GLU A 95 -21.45 8.17 0.71
C GLU A 95 -21.80 9.07 1.91
N SER A 96 -21.10 8.91 3.05
CA SER A 96 -21.29 9.74 4.25
C SER A 96 -20.03 9.77 5.12
N SER A 97 -19.95 10.76 6.02
CA SER A 97 -18.87 10.87 7.01
C SER A 97 -18.78 9.63 7.92
N ALA A 98 -19.92 9.04 8.31
CA ALA A 98 -19.93 7.82 9.12
C ALA A 98 -19.37 6.61 8.34
N GLU A 99 -19.69 6.49 7.05
CA GLU A 99 -19.12 5.45 6.20
C GLU A 99 -17.62 5.67 5.94
N LEU A 100 -17.18 6.93 5.80
CA LEU A 100 -15.76 7.27 5.68
C LEU A 100 -14.99 6.86 6.94
N GLN A 101 -15.52 7.18 8.13
CA GLN A 101 -14.90 6.77 9.39
C GLN A 101 -14.79 5.25 9.51
N ASN A 102 -15.81 4.50 9.08
CA ASN A 102 -15.76 3.04 9.06
C ASN A 102 -14.70 2.51 8.07
N ALA A 103 -14.55 3.15 6.91
CA ALA A 103 -13.52 2.80 5.93
C ALA A 103 -12.11 3.08 6.48
N LEU A 104 -11.91 4.23 7.14
CA LEU A 104 -10.66 4.57 7.81
C LEU A 104 -10.32 3.55 8.90
N ASN A 105 -11.28 3.18 9.75
CA ASN A 105 -11.08 2.15 10.78
C ASN A 105 -10.66 0.81 10.17
N ALA A 106 -11.26 0.41 9.04
CA ALA A 106 -10.90 -0.82 8.34
C ALA A 106 -9.45 -0.78 7.82
N ILE A 107 -9.01 0.36 7.27
CA ILE A 107 -7.62 0.55 6.84
C ILE A 107 -6.66 0.58 8.03
N THR A 108 -7.03 1.19 9.15
CA THR A 108 -6.22 1.16 10.37
C THR A 108 -5.97 -0.27 10.82
N VAL A 109 -7.03 -1.10 10.88
CA VAL A 109 -6.89 -2.53 11.22
C VAL A 109 -6.00 -3.27 10.21
N TRP A 110 -6.14 -2.97 8.92
CA TRP A 110 -5.26 -3.55 7.89
C TRP A 110 -3.80 -3.12 8.09
N SER A 111 -3.54 -1.84 8.38
CA SER A 111 -2.21 -1.28 8.64
C SER A 111 -1.59 -1.94 9.87
N ASP A 112 -2.31 -2.02 10.98
CA ASP A 112 -1.84 -2.69 12.20
C ASP A 112 -1.46 -4.15 11.95
N THR A 113 -2.21 -4.83 11.07
CA THR A 113 -1.95 -6.24 10.73
C THR A 113 -0.64 -6.41 9.93
N TRP A 114 -0.38 -5.51 8.99
CA TRP A 114 0.68 -5.70 7.98
C TRP A 114 1.92 -4.83 8.19
N GLU A 115 1.79 -3.65 8.80
CA GLU A 115 2.83 -2.63 8.86
C GLU A 115 3.71 -2.70 10.11
N ASN A 116 3.33 -3.42 11.19
CA ASN A 116 4.16 -3.75 12.37
C ASN A 116 5.36 -2.80 12.64
N GLY A 117 5.10 -1.49 12.82
CA GLY A 117 6.11 -0.49 13.18
C GLY A 117 6.74 0.32 12.03
N CYS A 118 6.27 0.17 10.79
CA CYS A 118 6.63 1.07 9.68
C CYS A 118 5.44 1.95 9.31
N GLU A 119 5.48 3.18 9.79
CA GLU A 119 4.45 4.19 9.58
C GLU A 119 4.49 4.64 8.10
N CYS A 120 3.69 3.99 7.25
CA CYS A 120 3.69 4.24 5.80
C CYS A 120 2.43 4.97 5.29
N LEU A 121 1.37 5.08 6.08
CA LEU A 121 0.11 5.68 5.65
C LEU A 121 -0.07 7.09 6.22
N GLN A 122 -0.09 8.08 5.32
CA GLN A 122 -0.53 9.44 5.64
C GLN A 122 -1.95 9.64 5.09
N VAL A 123 -2.92 9.84 5.98
CA VAL A 123 -4.31 10.08 5.59
C VAL A 123 -4.58 11.58 5.51
N ARG A 124 -5.24 12.01 4.43
CA ARG A 124 -5.78 13.37 4.29
C ARG A 124 -7.24 13.29 3.91
N ASP A 125 -8.09 13.96 4.69
CA ASP A 125 -9.52 14.01 4.43
C ASP A 125 -9.87 15.18 3.51
N TYR A 126 -10.61 14.89 2.44
CA TYR A 126 -11.15 15.87 1.51
C TYR A 126 -12.67 15.69 1.40
N ASP A 127 -13.44 16.71 1.76
CA ASP A 127 -14.89 16.71 1.58
C ASP A 127 -15.25 17.29 0.20
N PHE A 128 -15.61 16.41 -0.74
CA PHE A 128 -16.04 16.82 -2.07
C PHE A 128 -17.54 17.11 -2.06
N LYS A 129 -17.92 18.35 -1.72
CA LYS A 129 -19.30 18.80 -1.87
C LYS A 129 -19.66 18.75 -3.36
N ARG A 130 -20.66 17.94 -3.72
CA ARG A 130 -21.28 18.00 -5.05
C ARG A 130 -21.75 19.44 -5.28
N GLY A 131 -21.12 20.14 -6.22
CA GLY A 131 -21.72 21.30 -6.86
C GLY A 131 -23.00 20.83 -7.54
N VAL A 132 -24.14 21.19 -6.95
CA VAL A 132 -25.43 21.06 -7.61
C VAL A 132 -25.52 22.27 -8.52
N ASP A 133 -25.04 22.13 -9.76
CA ASP A 133 -25.42 23.05 -10.82
C ASP A 133 -26.90 22.78 -11.15
N HIS A 134 -27.65 23.88 -11.20
CA HIS A 134 -29.12 24.01 -11.25
C HIS A 134 -29.83 23.18 -12.31
#